data_AF-A0A386ZMT0-F1
#
_entry.id   AF-A0A386ZMT0-F1
#
_cell.length_a   1.000
_cell.length_b   1.000
_cell.length_c   1.000
_cell.angle_alpha   90.00
_cell.angle_beta   90.00
_cell.angle_gamma   90.00
#
_symmetry.space_group_name_H-M   'P 1'
#
loop_
_entity.id
_entity.type
_entity.pdbx_description
1 polymer ?
#
loop_
_entity_poly.entity_id
_entity_poly.type
_entity_poly.pdbx_seq_one_letter_code
_entity_poly.pdbx_strand_id
1 'polypeptide(L)'
;MRGAVVGFVSVPSALSAERLGEWVEPYLSRPDILGIGEVTPPPGQAARLDPVLSLSADHGGVPVLVHGFAPNTLDDLRTYAELAARYPSVPLVVGALGGLHALDLVELAMERSNLFIDLSSALQVFAVTAAAHEVPDQCLFGSNTPYGDVVAARHTVEAAIADRGVRTLVLEDNFQRIFSG
;
A
#
# COMPACT_ATOMS: atom_id res chain seq x y z
N MET A 1 18.08 -6.93 3.48
CA MET A 1 18.39 -7.77 2.30
C MET A 1 19.08 -6.91 1.24
N ARG A 2 20.31 -7.18 0.79
CA ARG A 2 20.93 -6.42 -0.32
C ARG A 2 20.85 -7.23 -1.62
N GLY A 3 20.12 -6.72 -2.61
CA GLY A 3 20.06 -7.28 -3.97
C GLY A 3 18.99 -8.35 -4.24
N ALA A 4 18.03 -8.55 -3.33
CA ALA A 4 16.91 -9.47 -3.58
C ALA A 4 15.73 -8.70 -4.20
N VAL A 5 15.18 -9.23 -5.29
CA VAL A 5 13.86 -8.84 -5.79
C VAL A 5 12.83 -9.68 -5.05
N VAL A 6 11.83 -9.02 -4.52
CA VAL A 6 10.67 -9.65 -3.86
C VAL A 6 9.41 -9.18 -4.58
N GLY A 7 8.36 -9.99 -4.49
CA GLY A 7 7.14 -9.79 -5.26
C GLY A 7 5.89 -9.83 -4.39
N PHE A 8 4.80 -9.41 -5.02
CA PHE A 8 3.45 -9.60 -4.53
C PHE A 8 2.72 -10.47 -5.55
N VAL A 9 1.85 -11.36 -5.07
CA VAL A 9 0.99 -12.13 -5.97
C VAL A 9 -0.14 -11.23 -6.46
N SER A 10 -0.23 -11.05 -7.77
CA SER A 10 -1.34 -10.31 -8.37
C SER A 10 -2.62 -11.15 -8.33
N VAL A 11 -3.72 -10.48 -8.00
CA VAL A 11 -5.06 -11.08 -7.92
C VAL A 11 -6.00 -10.33 -8.84
N PRO A 12 -6.64 -11.03 -9.80
CA PRO A 12 -7.77 -10.48 -10.54
C PRO A 12 -8.91 -10.06 -9.59
N SER A 13 -9.27 -8.78 -9.58
CA SER A 13 -10.31 -8.22 -8.70
C SER A 13 -11.73 -8.77 -8.93
N ALA A 14 -11.92 -9.54 -10.01
CA ALA A 14 -13.18 -10.19 -10.37
C ALA A 14 -13.26 -11.69 -9.96
N LEU A 15 -12.23 -12.27 -9.34
CA LEU A 15 -12.29 -13.64 -8.83
C LEU A 15 -13.33 -13.77 -7.70
N SER A 16 -14.04 -14.90 -7.66
CA SER A 16 -14.86 -15.25 -6.50
C SER A 16 -13.98 -15.61 -5.31
N ALA A 17 -14.49 -15.45 -4.09
CA ALA A 17 -13.76 -15.82 -2.87
C ALA A 17 -13.30 -17.29 -2.88
N GLU A 18 -14.12 -18.20 -3.41
CA GLU A 18 -13.80 -19.63 -3.55
C GLU A 18 -12.55 -19.87 -4.39
N ARG A 19 -12.42 -19.14 -5.52
CA ARG A 19 -11.29 -19.29 -6.45
C ARG A 19 -10.07 -18.47 -6.05
N LEU A 20 -10.24 -17.53 -5.12
CA LEU A 20 -9.17 -16.65 -4.67
C LEU A 20 -8.10 -17.42 -3.90
N GLY A 21 -8.50 -18.29 -2.98
CA GLY A 21 -7.57 -19.15 -2.24
C GLY A 21 -6.77 -20.04 -3.18
N GLU A 22 -7.45 -20.79 -4.07
CA GLU A 22 -6.80 -21.65 -5.06
C GLU A 22 -5.79 -20.90 -5.94
N TRP A 23 -6.05 -19.63 -6.25
CA TRP A 23 -5.16 -18.79 -7.03
C TRP A 23 -3.93 -18.33 -6.24
N VAL A 24 -4.11 -17.92 -4.99
CA VAL A 24 -3.09 -17.24 -4.17
C VAL A 24 -2.16 -18.22 -3.45
N GLU A 25 -2.69 -19.35 -2.98
CA GLU A 25 -1.97 -20.34 -2.16
C GLU A 25 -0.60 -20.75 -2.73
N PRO A 26 -0.49 -21.12 -4.03
CA PRO A 26 0.79 -21.59 -4.58
C PRO A 26 1.87 -20.50 -4.62
N TYR A 27 1.48 -19.22 -4.57
CA TYR A 27 2.41 -18.09 -4.59
C TYR A 27 2.84 -17.68 -3.20
N LEU A 28 1.94 -17.68 -2.21
CA LEU A 28 2.29 -17.32 -0.83
C LEU A 28 3.23 -18.32 -0.17
N SER A 29 3.31 -19.56 -0.66
CA SER A 29 4.32 -20.53 -0.19
C SER A 29 5.75 -20.22 -0.67
N ARG A 30 5.93 -19.24 -1.58
CA ARG A 30 7.24 -18.91 -2.13
C ARG A 30 7.95 -17.86 -1.27
N PRO A 31 9.26 -18.04 -0.97
CA PRO A 31 10.00 -17.13 -0.10
C PRO A 31 10.25 -15.73 -0.72
N ASP A 32 10.09 -15.60 -2.05
CA ASP A 32 10.25 -14.33 -2.77
C ASP A 32 8.94 -13.55 -2.90
N ILE A 33 7.81 -14.07 -2.38
CA ILE A 33 6.51 -13.40 -2.39
C ILE A 33 6.16 -12.98 -0.97
N LEU A 34 5.99 -11.67 -0.75
CA LEU A 34 5.79 -11.08 0.58
C LEU A 34 4.35 -10.65 0.85
N GLY A 35 3.48 -10.67 -0.16
CA GLY A 35 2.12 -10.16 -0.01
C GLY A 35 1.26 -10.33 -1.25
N ILE A 36 0.07 -9.74 -1.21
CA ILE A 36 -0.94 -9.80 -2.28
C ILE A 36 -1.11 -8.42 -2.91
N GLY A 37 -1.01 -8.31 -4.23
CA GLY A 37 -1.22 -7.07 -4.95
C GLY A 37 -0.42 -6.95 -6.25
N GLU A 38 -0.54 -5.84 -6.97
CA GLU A 38 -1.49 -4.74 -6.74
C GLU A 38 -2.92 -5.17 -7.09
N VAL A 39 -3.86 -5.02 -6.15
CA VAL A 39 -5.29 -5.28 -6.39
C VAL A 39 -5.92 -4.01 -6.96
N THR A 40 -6.68 -4.14 -8.04
CA THR A 40 -7.31 -3.01 -8.77
C THR A 40 -8.83 -3.17 -8.82
N PRO A 41 -9.56 -2.87 -7.73
CA PRO A 41 -11.02 -2.88 -7.76
C PRO A 41 -11.53 -1.82 -8.77
N PRO A 42 -12.60 -2.11 -9.54
CA PRO A 42 -13.28 -1.08 -10.32
C PRO A 42 -13.75 0.09 -9.44
N PRO A 43 -13.94 1.29 -10.01
CA PRO A 43 -14.43 2.45 -9.25
C PRO A 43 -15.77 2.16 -8.56
N GLY A 44 -15.90 2.58 -7.30
CA GLY A 44 -17.09 2.33 -6.48
C GLY A 44 -17.27 0.86 -6.04
N GLN A 45 -16.26 0.01 -6.25
CA GLN A 45 -16.29 -1.41 -5.90
C GLN A 45 -15.16 -1.80 -4.94
N ALA A 46 -14.64 -0.86 -4.15
CA ALA A 46 -13.63 -1.11 -3.12
C ALA A 46 -13.96 -2.26 -2.16
N ALA A 47 -15.25 -2.51 -1.87
CA ALA A 47 -15.70 -3.63 -1.04
C ALA A 47 -15.26 -5.01 -1.56
N ARG A 48 -14.87 -5.14 -2.84
CA ARG A 48 -14.28 -6.36 -3.39
C ARG A 48 -12.94 -6.74 -2.78
N LEU A 49 -12.32 -5.83 -2.03
CA LEU A 49 -11.09 -6.10 -1.29
C LEU A 49 -11.32 -6.97 -0.04
N ASP A 50 -12.55 -7.00 0.50
CA ASP A 50 -12.92 -7.76 1.70
C ASP A 50 -12.48 -9.25 1.67
N PRO A 51 -12.78 -10.05 0.63
CA PRO A 51 -12.31 -11.43 0.56
C PRO A 51 -10.78 -11.56 0.45
N VAL A 52 -10.09 -10.56 -0.11
CA VAL A 52 -8.62 -10.56 -0.18
C VAL A 52 -8.01 -10.33 1.20
N LEU A 53 -8.58 -9.42 1.99
CA LEU A 53 -8.13 -9.15 3.35
C LEU A 53 -8.46 -10.31 4.29
N SER A 54 -9.62 -10.95 4.12
CA SER A 54 -9.95 -12.17 4.85
C SER A 54 -8.92 -13.27 4.58
N LEU A 55 -8.59 -13.52 3.30
CA LEU A 55 -7.58 -14.52 2.94
C LEU A 55 -6.21 -14.15 3.52
N SER A 56 -5.80 -12.88 3.44
CA SER A 56 -4.55 -12.41 4.03
C SER A 56 -4.52 -12.66 5.54
N ALA A 57 -5.61 -12.36 6.26
CA ALA A 57 -5.72 -12.61 7.69
C ALA A 57 -5.56 -14.10 8.03
N ASP A 58 -6.16 -14.99 7.24
CA ASP A 58 -6.00 -16.44 7.37
C ASP A 58 -4.55 -16.91 7.13
N HIS A 59 -3.78 -16.13 6.37
CA HIS A 59 -2.36 -16.36 6.06
C HIS A 59 -1.41 -15.59 7.01
N GLY A 60 -1.85 -15.30 8.22
CA GLY A 60 -1.01 -14.63 9.22
C GLY A 60 -0.86 -13.12 8.99
N GLY A 61 -1.72 -12.52 8.16
CA GLY A 61 -1.75 -11.08 7.91
C GLY A 61 -0.69 -10.62 6.92
N VAL A 62 -0.44 -11.37 5.84
CA VAL A 62 0.49 -10.93 4.79
C VAL A 62 0.03 -9.59 4.20
N PRO A 63 0.93 -8.62 4.00
CA PRO A 63 0.56 -7.31 3.45
C PRO A 63 -0.23 -7.36 2.16
N VAL A 64 -1.19 -6.44 2.01
CA VAL A 64 -2.01 -6.28 0.80
C VAL A 64 -1.78 -4.89 0.21
N LEU A 65 -1.39 -4.84 -1.06
CA LEU A 65 -1.27 -3.60 -1.84
C LEU A 65 -2.50 -3.44 -2.73
N VAL A 66 -3.22 -2.34 -2.56
CA VAL A 66 -4.38 -1.96 -3.37
C VAL A 66 -4.11 -0.66 -4.12
N HIS A 67 -4.61 -0.55 -5.34
CA HIS A 67 -4.56 0.69 -6.09
C HIS A 67 -5.34 1.80 -5.37
N GLY A 68 -4.77 3.02 -5.36
CA GLY A 68 -5.37 4.19 -4.70
C GLY A 68 -5.57 5.40 -5.61
N PHE A 69 -5.14 5.35 -6.87
CA PHE A 69 -5.29 6.46 -7.80
C PHE A 69 -6.62 6.36 -8.57
N ALA A 70 -6.96 7.41 -9.34
CA ALA A 70 -8.05 7.35 -10.32
C ALA A 70 -7.92 6.09 -11.21
N PRO A 71 -9.00 5.30 -11.38
CA PRO A 71 -10.39 5.70 -11.19
C PRO A 71 -10.95 5.55 -9.76
N ASN A 72 -10.17 5.16 -8.75
CA ASN A 72 -10.67 5.14 -7.38
C ASN A 72 -11.07 6.53 -6.89
N THR A 73 -12.14 6.53 -6.10
CA THR A 73 -12.79 7.72 -5.54
C THR A 73 -12.47 7.86 -4.06
N LEU A 74 -12.80 9.01 -3.47
CA LEU A 74 -12.73 9.19 -2.02
C LEU A 74 -13.55 8.14 -1.25
N ASP A 75 -14.71 7.74 -1.76
CA ASP A 75 -15.54 6.72 -1.12
C ASP A 75 -14.90 5.33 -1.18
N ASP A 76 -14.12 5.04 -2.23
CA ASP A 76 -13.30 3.84 -2.29
C ASP A 76 -12.21 3.86 -1.19
N LEU A 77 -11.54 5.00 -0.98
CA LEU A 77 -10.53 5.14 0.07
C LEU A 77 -11.13 5.02 1.48
N ARG A 78 -12.32 5.59 1.72
CA ARG A 78 -13.07 5.40 2.97
C ARG A 78 -13.40 3.93 3.20
N THR A 79 -13.82 3.22 2.14
CA THR A 79 -14.06 1.78 2.21
C THR A 79 -12.79 1.01 2.56
N TYR A 80 -11.63 1.37 2.01
CA TYR A 80 -10.34 0.77 2.40
C TYR A 80 -10.05 0.98 3.89
N ALA A 81 -10.29 2.17 4.43
CA ALA A 81 -10.09 2.45 5.85
C ALA A 81 -11.05 1.68 6.78
N GLU A 82 -12.31 1.50 6.36
CA GLU A 82 -13.29 0.65 7.06
C GLU A 82 -12.87 -0.83 7.05
N LEU A 83 -12.37 -1.31 5.92
CA LEU A 83 -11.86 -2.67 5.80
C LEU A 83 -10.58 -2.87 6.62
N ALA A 84 -9.65 -1.89 6.63
CA ALA A 84 -8.46 -1.93 7.49
C ALA A 84 -8.85 -2.05 8.97
N ALA A 85 -9.90 -1.36 9.42
CA ALA A 85 -10.41 -1.49 10.78
C ALA A 85 -11.00 -2.87 11.08
N ARG A 86 -11.61 -3.53 10.07
CA ARG A 86 -12.15 -4.89 10.18
C ARG A 86 -11.05 -5.95 10.26
N TYR A 87 -9.92 -5.74 9.59
CA TYR A 87 -8.79 -6.66 9.55
C TYR A 87 -7.52 -6.03 10.13
N PRO A 88 -7.49 -5.72 11.45
CA PRO A 88 -6.40 -4.97 12.07
C PRO A 88 -5.04 -5.69 12.03
N SER A 89 -5.03 -7.00 11.80
CA SER A 89 -3.81 -7.80 11.63
C SER A 89 -3.19 -7.72 10.23
N VAL A 90 -3.89 -7.15 9.25
CA VAL A 90 -3.45 -7.07 7.86
C VAL A 90 -2.87 -5.69 7.58
N PRO A 91 -1.59 -5.56 7.18
CA PRO A 91 -1.04 -4.32 6.64
C PRO A 91 -1.66 -4.03 5.28
N LEU A 92 -2.55 -3.03 5.19
CA LEU A 92 -3.16 -2.58 3.94
C LEU A 92 -2.41 -1.37 3.41
N VAL A 93 -1.72 -1.51 2.28
CA VAL A 93 -1.01 -0.43 1.60
C VAL A 93 -1.89 0.13 0.48
N VAL A 94 -2.17 1.43 0.53
CA VAL A 94 -2.85 2.15 -0.55
C VAL A 94 -1.80 2.76 -1.48
N GLY A 95 -1.86 2.36 -2.74
CA GLY A 95 -0.97 2.77 -3.81
C GLY A 95 -1.11 4.25 -4.20
N ALA A 96 -0.03 4.79 -4.75
CA ALA A 96 -0.03 6.07 -5.47
C ALA A 96 -0.52 7.28 -4.65
N LEU A 97 -0.28 7.26 -3.33
CA LEU A 97 -0.63 8.32 -2.37
C LEU A 97 -2.13 8.68 -2.37
N GLY A 98 -3.02 7.79 -2.82
CA GLY A 98 -4.46 8.10 -2.95
C GLY A 98 -4.79 9.10 -4.08
N GLY A 99 -3.81 9.41 -4.94
CA GLY A 99 -3.95 10.32 -6.06
C GLY A 99 -4.46 11.72 -5.70
N LEU A 100 -5.64 12.08 -6.23
CA LEU A 100 -6.25 13.40 -6.00
C LEU A 100 -6.80 13.57 -4.57
N HIS A 101 -6.87 12.48 -3.80
CA HIS A 101 -7.41 12.43 -2.44
C HIS A 101 -6.31 12.21 -1.39
N ALA A 102 -5.09 12.65 -1.67
CA ALA A 102 -3.93 12.37 -0.84
C ALA A 102 -4.07 12.83 0.62
N LEU A 103 -4.62 14.03 0.86
CA LEU A 103 -4.81 14.52 2.23
C LEU A 103 -5.90 13.76 2.97
N ASP A 104 -6.99 13.39 2.28
CA ASP A 104 -8.02 12.53 2.87
C ASP A 104 -7.43 11.17 3.27
N LEU A 105 -6.56 10.59 2.43
CA LEU A 105 -5.89 9.33 2.75
C LEU A 105 -4.97 9.45 3.97
N VAL A 106 -4.25 10.57 4.12
CA VAL A 106 -3.43 10.84 5.30
C VAL A 106 -4.31 10.89 6.56
N GLU A 107 -5.43 11.62 6.52
CA GLU A 107 -6.38 11.67 7.63
C GLU A 107 -6.91 10.27 7.99
N LEU A 108 -7.31 9.48 6.98
CA LEU A 108 -7.77 8.10 7.19
C LEU A 108 -6.69 7.20 7.82
N ALA A 109 -5.43 7.36 7.39
CA ALA A 109 -4.30 6.61 7.92
C ALA A 109 -3.99 6.96 9.37
N MET A 110 -4.11 8.23 9.77
CA MET A 110 -3.93 8.66 11.16
C MET A 110 -4.86 7.90 12.12
N GLU A 111 -6.05 7.53 11.65
CA GLU A 111 -7.01 6.80 12.48
C GLU A 111 -6.85 5.27 12.44
N ARG A 112 -6.00 4.72 11.54
CA ARG A 112 -5.88 3.27 11.27
C ARG A 112 -4.41 2.88 11.18
N SER A 113 -3.84 2.34 12.26
CA SER A 113 -2.41 2.01 12.35
C SER A 113 -1.91 0.95 11.35
N ASN A 114 -2.82 0.17 10.74
CA ASN A 114 -2.51 -0.83 9.73
C ASN A 114 -2.80 -0.36 8.29
N LEU A 115 -3.17 0.92 8.09
CA LEU A 115 -3.35 1.53 6.78
C LEU A 115 -2.09 2.29 6.39
N PHE A 116 -1.36 1.76 5.41
CA PHE A 116 -0.10 2.30 4.91
C PHE A 116 -0.28 3.01 3.57
N ILE A 117 0.66 3.89 3.25
CA ILE A 117 0.60 4.76 2.08
C ILE A 117 1.87 4.54 1.26
N ASP A 118 1.72 4.06 0.04
CA ASP A 118 2.79 4.10 -0.96
C ASP A 118 2.87 5.49 -1.57
N LEU A 119 4.06 6.12 -1.48
CA LEU A 119 4.31 7.49 -1.93
C LEU A 119 4.58 7.60 -3.44
N SER A 120 4.46 6.50 -4.19
CA SER A 120 4.61 6.54 -5.63
C SER A 120 3.61 7.48 -6.30
N SER A 121 3.90 7.92 -7.53
CA SER A 121 2.99 8.77 -8.32
C SER A 121 2.50 10.05 -7.64
N ALA A 122 3.20 10.54 -6.60
CA ALA A 122 2.84 11.76 -5.91
C ALA A 122 2.79 12.95 -6.87
N LEU A 123 1.63 13.59 -6.97
CA LEU A 123 1.42 14.74 -7.87
C LEU A 123 1.98 16.05 -7.30
N GLN A 124 2.09 16.13 -5.96
CA GLN A 124 2.40 17.36 -5.24
C GLN A 124 3.32 17.06 -4.06
N VAL A 125 4.47 17.75 -4.00
CA VAL A 125 5.47 17.58 -2.93
C VAL A 125 4.87 17.80 -1.55
N PHE A 126 3.97 18.77 -1.39
CA PHE A 126 3.39 19.07 -0.08
C PHE A 126 2.53 17.93 0.48
N ALA A 127 1.92 17.10 -0.36
CA ALA A 127 1.15 15.93 0.09
C ALA A 127 2.08 14.87 0.70
N VAL A 128 3.28 14.70 0.11
CA VAL A 128 4.33 13.86 0.70
C VAL A 128 4.81 14.43 2.03
N THR A 129 5.00 15.76 2.12
CA THR A 129 5.36 16.42 3.38
C THR A 129 4.29 16.20 4.45
N ALA A 130 3.00 16.34 4.11
CA ALA A 130 1.90 16.09 5.04
C ALA A 130 1.89 14.64 5.54
N ALA A 131 1.97 13.66 4.63
CA ALA A 131 2.00 12.24 4.99
C ALA A 131 3.18 11.90 5.90
N ALA A 132 4.38 12.38 5.55
CA ALA A 132 5.59 12.14 6.34
C ALA A 132 5.63 12.87 7.68
N HIS A 133 4.83 13.94 7.84
CA HIS A 133 4.70 14.66 9.11
C HIS A 133 3.68 13.97 10.03
N GLU A 134 2.49 13.66 9.51
CA GLU A 134 1.39 13.13 10.31
C GLU A 134 1.51 11.62 10.59
N VAL A 135 1.95 10.84 9.59
CA VAL A 135 2.00 9.37 9.64
C VAL A 135 3.32 8.81 9.09
N PRO A 136 4.49 9.26 9.61
CA PRO A 136 5.80 8.84 9.10
C PRO A 136 6.00 7.32 9.10
N ASP A 137 5.48 6.62 10.11
CA ASP A 137 5.57 5.16 10.24
C ASP A 137 4.62 4.40 9.28
N GLN A 138 3.76 5.11 8.53
CA GLN A 138 2.83 4.48 7.59
C GLN A 138 3.21 4.74 6.13
N CYS A 139 4.25 5.55 5.88
CA CYS A 139 4.67 5.95 4.54
C CYS A 139 5.74 5.01 3.97
N LEU A 140 5.55 4.55 2.73
CA LEU A 140 6.47 3.68 2.00
C LEU A 140 6.96 4.39 0.73
N PHE A 141 8.27 4.37 0.51
CA PHE A 141 8.81 4.78 -0.78
C PHE A 141 8.40 3.82 -1.89
N GLY A 142 7.86 4.37 -2.97
CA GLY A 142 7.64 3.67 -4.22
C GLY A 142 7.83 4.60 -5.42
N SER A 143 8.18 4.03 -6.57
CA SER A 143 8.41 4.77 -7.81
C SER A 143 7.35 4.54 -8.88
N ASN A 144 6.53 3.50 -8.75
CA ASN A 144 5.59 3.03 -9.77
C ASN A 144 6.25 2.77 -11.14
N THR A 145 7.49 2.25 -11.14
CA THR A 145 8.23 1.92 -12.38
C THR A 145 7.53 0.75 -13.11
N PRO A 146 7.33 0.81 -14.45
CA PRO A 146 7.92 1.75 -15.40
C PRO A 146 7.12 3.03 -15.68
N TYR A 147 5.98 3.25 -15.01
CA TYR A 147 5.17 4.46 -15.22
C TYR A 147 5.79 5.71 -14.57
N GLY A 148 6.51 5.54 -13.47
CA GLY A 148 7.32 6.56 -12.83
C GLY A 148 8.81 6.27 -12.89
N ASP A 149 9.60 7.34 -12.74
CA ASP A 149 11.06 7.30 -12.67
C ASP A 149 11.53 7.24 -11.20
N VAL A 150 12.38 6.26 -10.89
CA VAL A 150 12.86 6.01 -9.52
C VAL A 150 13.71 7.16 -8.97
N VAL A 151 14.47 7.85 -9.82
CA VAL A 151 15.32 8.99 -9.40
C VAL A 151 14.43 10.18 -9.09
N ALA A 152 13.43 10.46 -9.92
CA ALA A 152 12.47 11.53 -9.71
C ALA A 152 11.61 11.29 -8.45
N ALA A 153 11.12 10.07 -8.25
CA ALA A 153 10.36 9.70 -7.05
C ALA A 153 11.21 9.89 -5.78
N ARG A 154 12.48 9.44 -5.82
CA ARG A 154 13.41 9.62 -4.69
C ARG A 154 13.66 11.09 -4.38
N HIS A 155 13.94 11.90 -5.40
CA HIS A 155 14.15 13.34 -5.20
C HIS A 155 12.89 14.04 -4.67
N THR A 156 11.69 13.57 -5.03
CA THR A 156 10.44 14.08 -4.48
C THR A 156 10.35 13.86 -2.98
N VAL A 157 10.67 12.65 -2.50
CA VAL A 157 10.73 12.33 -1.06
C VAL A 157 11.83 13.12 -0.36
N GLU A 158 13.04 13.19 -0.95
CA GLU A 158 14.17 13.94 -0.39
C GLU A 158 13.89 15.45 -0.29
N ALA A 159 13.14 16.01 -1.23
CA ALA A 159 12.72 17.41 -1.21
C ALA A 159 11.58 17.67 -0.20
N ALA A 160 10.67 16.71 -0.02
CA ALA A 160 9.55 16.82 0.90
C ALA A 160 9.93 16.66 2.37
N ILE A 161 10.98 15.87 2.67
CA ILE A 161 11.35 15.44 4.02
C ILE A 161 12.77 15.90 4.36
N ALA A 162 12.85 16.99 5.14
CA ALA A 162 14.13 17.55 5.58
C ALA A 162 14.78 16.73 6.72
N ASP A 163 13.98 16.17 7.62
CA ASP A 163 14.47 15.35 8.72
C ASP A 163 15.07 14.04 8.19
N ARG A 164 16.34 13.79 8.53
CA ARG A 164 17.07 12.62 8.03
C ARG A 164 16.52 11.31 8.60
N GLY A 165 16.07 11.30 9.84
CA GLY A 165 15.50 10.12 10.50
C GLY A 165 14.20 9.71 9.84
N VAL A 166 13.27 10.65 9.68
CA VAL A 166 12.00 10.43 8.97
C VAL A 166 12.26 10.00 7.52
N ARG A 167 13.24 10.61 6.86
CA ARG A 167 13.57 10.22 5.49
C ARG A 167 14.11 8.79 5.39
N THR A 168 14.98 8.37 6.29
CA THR A 168 15.47 6.97 6.33
C THR A 168 14.33 6.00 6.63
N LEU A 169 13.44 6.38 7.55
CA LEU A 169 12.26 5.59 7.89
C LEU A 169 11.37 5.32 6.66
N VAL A 170 11.06 6.37 5.89
CA VAL A 170 10.20 6.30 4.70
C VAL A 170 10.88 5.60 3.52
N LEU A 171 12.19 5.84 3.31
CA LEU A 171 12.94 5.26 2.19
C LEU A 171 13.31 3.78 2.40
N GLU A 172 13.39 3.30 3.65
CA GLU A 172 13.94 1.97 3.95
C GLU A 172 13.23 1.28 5.12
N ASP A 173 13.23 1.87 6.31
CA ASP A 173 12.93 1.12 7.54
C ASP A 173 11.48 0.63 7.61
N ASN A 174 10.51 1.42 7.12
CA ASN A 174 9.11 1.00 7.07
C ASN A 174 8.92 -0.24 6.20
N PHE A 175 9.60 -0.31 5.05
CA PHE A 175 9.55 -1.50 4.22
C PHE A 175 10.13 -2.72 4.95
N GLN A 176 11.30 -2.57 5.59
CA GLN A 176 11.90 -3.69 6.34
C GLN A 176 10.98 -4.15 7.48
N ARG A 177 10.37 -3.22 8.22
CA ARG A 177 9.47 -3.53 9.34
C ARG A 177 8.21 -4.28 8.90
N ILE A 178 7.63 -3.93 7.76
CA ILE A 178 6.34 -4.49 7.31
C ILE A 178 6.53 -5.79 6.54
N PHE A 179 7.61 -5.91 5.75
CA PHE A 179 7.76 -7.00 4.78
C PHE A 179 8.88 -8.00 5.10
N SER A 180 9.70 -7.78 6.13
CA SER A 180 10.84 -8.67 6.46
C SER A 180 10.66 -9.48 7.74
N GLY A 181 9.40 -9.85 8.06
CA GLY A 181 9.08 -10.78 9.14
C GLY A 181 9.67 -12.17 8.95
#